data_AF-A0AAW6JW27-F1
#
_entry.id   AF-A0AAW6JW27-F1
#
_cell.length_a   1.000
_cell.length_b   1.000
_cell.length_c   1.000
_cell.angle_alpha   90.00
_cell.angle_beta   90.00
_cell.angle_gamma   90.00
#
_symmetry.space_group_name_H-M   'P 1'
#
loop_
_entity.id
_entity.type
_entity.pdbx_description
1 polymer ?
#
loop_
_entity_poly.entity_id
_entity_poly.type
_entity_poly.pdbx_seq_one_letter_code
_entity_poly.pdbx_strand_id
1 'polypeptide(L)'
;MANEKITITDRLRCDIIERRKSYGLSSYELSERTGNGHSKFWLQNIESGKTKKISKQDLLSLYMTMEGVDEEDYVTEHIEKILNQSVGDDSKEWYELINIYDDYSENYNEDSLMDELEELLEEEIVPQIRNSIFGMSINQKQAALSALKNFYYSLYTNSDLAFALINIPLFGVSVLDKKEYYEAINDLLAIGAKYNDLVIKNKSFETIQQWEEQDEYFKKLDQKTIYTALNNFKNILQELYNSIKSDDIDMFELVRKFNLDVSFMIERGQPNVLKHYLKSFHISTGKDFSTHIKECVRWFIGFEDEYKLPFIFDIIDENHLQDIYEFLNNYGNIYPTAK
;
A
#
# COMPACT_ATOMS: atom_id res chain seq x y z
N MET A 1 15.27 27.20 22.64
CA MET A 1 14.71 25.98 22.04
C MET A 1 14.64 24.93 23.14
N ALA A 2 13.52 24.24 23.33
CA ALA A 2 13.45 23.20 24.35
C ALA A 2 14.46 22.11 23.96
N ASN A 3 15.41 21.77 24.84
CA ASN A 3 16.32 20.65 24.59
C ASN A 3 15.47 19.39 24.44
N GLU A 4 15.30 18.93 23.21
CA GLU A 4 14.65 17.65 22.93
C GLU A 4 15.43 16.55 23.66
N LYS A 5 14.71 15.87 24.55
CA LYS A 5 15.27 14.81 25.38
C LYS A 5 14.74 13.48 24.88
N ILE A 6 15.67 12.65 24.42
CA ILE A 6 15.43 11.29 23.95
C ILE A 6 15.38 10.36 25.17
N THR A 7 14.39 9.48 25.21
CA THR A 7 14.31 8.42 26.23
C THR A 7 15.35 7.35 25.93
N ILE A 8 16.14 6.98 26.93
CA ILE A 8 17.17 5.95 26.80
C ILE A 8 16.53 4.58 27.00
N THR A 9 16.15 3.95 25.89
CA THR A 9 15.65 2.58 25.87
C THR A 9 16.75 1.58 26.22
N ASP A 10 16.35 0.35 26.55
CA ASP A 10 17.33 -0.73 26.80
C ASP A 10 18.09 -1.07 25.51
N ARG A 11 17.42 -1.03 24.35
CA ARG A 11 18.07 -1.19 23.02
C ARG A 11 19.15 -0.15 22.79
N LEU A 12 18.84 1.15 22.98
CA LEU A 12 19.83 2.22 22.83
C LEU A 12 20.99 2.05 23.82
N ARG A 13 20.70 1.64 25.06
CA ARG A 13 21.72 1.43 26.08
C ARG A 13 22.65 0.26 25.73
N CYS A 14 22.09 -0.86 25.27
CA CYS A 14 22.88 -2.02 24.86
C CYS A 14 23.77 -1.66 23.67
N ASP A 15 23.25 -0.96 22.67
CA ASP A 15 24.04 -0.53 21.51
C ASP A 15 25.22 0.36 21.92
N ILE A 16 24.97 1.39 22.75
CA ILE A 16 26.04 2.25 23.31
C ILE A 16 27.14 1.41 23.99
N ILE A 17 26.76 0.42 24.81
CA ILE A 17 27.69 -0.44 25.54
C ILE A 17 28.50 -1.32 24.57
N GLU A 18 27.83 -1.93 23.61
CA GLU A 18 28.44 -2.87 22.66
C GLU A 18 29.40 -2.15 21.71
N ARG A 19 28.97 -1.03 21.12
CA ARG A 19 29.82 -0.19 20.26
C ARG A 19 31.06 0.27 21.01
N ARG A 20 30.88 0.90 22.17
CA ARG A 20 32.02 1.38 22.98
C ARG A 20 33.03 0.26 23.24
N LYS A 21 32.56 -0.93 23.63
CA LYS A 21 33.42 -2.10 23.86
C LYS A 21 34.12 -2.57 22.59
N SER A 22 33.44 -2.57 21.45
CA SER A 22 34.01 -2.96 20.15
C SER A 22 35.17 -2.05 19.73
N TYR A 23 35.10 -0.76 20.07
CA TYR A 23 36.19 0.21 19.87
C TYR A 23 37.24 0.22 20.99
N GLY A 24 37.14 -0.68 21.98
CA GLY A 24 38.12 -0.81 23.07
C GLY A 24 38.13 0.36 24.06
N LEU A 25 37.06 1.16 24.12
CA LEU A 25 36.98 2.34 24.97
C LEU A 25 36.38 2.00 26.34
N SER A 26 36.93 2.55 27.42
CA SER A 26 36.26 2.52 28.73
C SER A 26 35.17 3.60 28.82
N SER A 27 34.17 3.40 29.69
CA SER A 27 33.10 4.39 29.88
C SER A 27 33.64 5.73 30.40
N TYR A 28 34.75 5.68 31.16
CA TYR A 28 35.48 6.85 31.64
C TYR A 28 36.13 7.63 30.49
N GLU A 29 36.95 6.95 29.68
CA GLU A 29 37.67 7.59 28.56
C GLU A 29 36.70 8.21 27.56
N LEU A 30 35.60 7.52 27.23
CA LEU A 30 34.61 8.04 26.30
C LEU A 30 33.85 9.23 26.90
N SER A 31 33.52 9.21 28.21
CA SER A 31 32.89 10.36 28.88
C SER A 31 33.76 11.62 28.80
N GLU A 32 35.08 11.47 28.98
CA GLU A 32 36.01 12.60 28.85
C GLU A 32 36.16 13.08 27.40
N ARG A 33 36.26 12.14 26.45
CA ARG A 33 36.44 12.46 25.03
C ARG A 33 35.22 13.12 24.38
N THR A 34 34.01 12.81 24.84
CA THR A 34 32.76 13.38 24.28
C THR A 34 32.67 14.90 24.49
N GLY A 35 33.53 15.50 25.31
CA GLY A 35 33.86 16.94 25.23
C GLY A 35 32.83 17.93 25.78
N ASN A 36 31.61 17.52 26.11
CA ASN A 36 30.51 18.43 26.47
C ASN A 36 30.45 18.86 27.96
N GLY A 37 31.57 18.82 28.70
CA GLY A 37 31.61 19.19 30.13
C GLY A 37 30.91 18.19 31.06
N HIS A 38 30.66 16.97 30.57
CA HIS A 38 30.07 15.89 31.35
C HIS A 38 31.03 15.34 32.40
N SER A 39 30.49 14.89 33.53
CA SER A 39 31.31 14.23 34.55
C SER A 39 31.88 12.90 34.03
N LYS A 40 33.01 12.46 34.59
CA LYS A 40 33.59 11.14 34.30
C LYS A 40 32.69 9.92 34.54
N PHE A 41 31.59 10.11 35.26
CA PHE A 41 30.58 9.08 35.56
C PHE A 41 29.33 9.18 34.68
N TRP A 42 29.28 10.14 33.75
CA TRP A 42 28.09 10.43 32.95
C TRP A 42 27.67 9.23 32.11
N LEU A 43 28.58 8.67 31.33
CA LEU A 43 28.29 7.49 30.53
C LEU A 43 28.00 6.27 31.41
N GLN A 44 28.73 6.10 32.51
CA GLN A 44 28.47 5.00 33.45
C GLN A 44 27.04 5.06 34.02
N ASN A 45 26.51 6.25 34.28
CA ASN A 45 25.13 6.42 34.75
C ASN A 45 24.09 6.13 33.65
N ILE A 46 24.42 6.40 32.38
CA ILE A 46 23.60 6.00 31.23
C ILE A 46 23.57 4.47 31.12
N GLU A 47 24.75 3.83 31.14
CA GLU A 47 24.93 2.38 31.04
C GLU A 47 24.34 1.62 32.23
N SER A 48 24.30 2.23 33.42
CA SER A 48 23.67 1.62 34.59
C SER A 48 22.16 1.87 34.67
N GLY A 49 21.58 2.56 33.69
CA GLY A 49 20.15 2.91 33.66
C GLY A 49 19.71 3.94 34.70
N LYS A 50 20.63 4.63 35.38
CA LYS A 50 20.31 5.74 36.31
C LYS A 50 19.82 6.96 35.53
N THR A 51 20.49 7.27 34.42
CA THR A 51 20.04 8.31 33.49
C THR A 51 18.96 7.73 32.59
N LYS A 52 17.79 8.37 32.55
CA LYS A 52 16.63 7.92 31.74
C LYS A 52 16.45 8.70 30.44
N LYS A 53 17.06 9.89 30.34
CA LYS A 53 16.94 10.77 29.18
C LYS A 53 18.29 11.40 28.83
N ILE A 54 18.56 11.55 27.55
CA ILE A 54 19.75 12.21 26.98
C ILE A 54 19.31 13.30 26.01
N SER A 55 20.09 14.37 25.84
CA SER A 55 19.78 15.37 24.80
C SER A 55 20.18 14.84 23.42
N LYS A 56 19.51 15.30 22.35
CA LYS A 56 19.91 14.98 20.96
C LYS A 56 21.40 15.21 20.74
N GLN A 57 21.88 16.41 21.08
CA GLN A 57 23.27 16.80 20.87
C GLN A 57 24.28 15.96 21.66
N ASP A 58 23.97 15.59 22.90
CA ASP A 58 24.84 14.71 23.68
C ASP A 58 24.87 13.28 23.12
N LEU A 59 23.75 12.79 22.58
CA LEU A 59 23.68 11.47 21.97
C LEU A 59 24.50 11.43 20.67
N LEU A 60 24.35 12.44 19.82
CA LEU A 60 25.13 12.56 18.58
C LEU A 60 26.62 12.71 18.87
N SER A 61 26.99 13.59 19.80
CA SER A 61 28.39 13.76 20.24
C SER A 61 28.99 12.45 20.75
N LEU A 62 28.22 11.66 21.50
CA LEU A 62 28.66 10.36 22.01
C LEU A 62 28.97 9.39 20.87
N TYR A 63 28.09 9.27 19.87
CA TYR A 63 28.30 8.37 18.72
C TYR A 63 29.44 8.85 17.81
N MET A 64 29.50 10.15 17.48
CA MET A 64 30.60 10.74 16.71
C MET A 64 31.95 10.48 17.38
N THR A 65 32.02 10.63 18.71
CA THR A 65 33.24 10.37 19.48
C THR A 65 33.62 8.88 19.52
N MET A 66 32.63 7.98 19.59
CA MET A 66 32.88 6.54 19.54
C MET A 66 33.47 6.11 18.20
N GLU A 67 32.91 6.64 17.11
CA GLU A 67 33.23 6.23 15.75
C GLU A 67 34.40 7.02 15.14
N GLY A 68 34.79 8.13 15.77
CA GLY A 68 35.87 9.00 15.31
C GLY A 68 35.52 9.72 14.02
N VAL A 69 34.23 10.03 13.82
CA VAL A 69 33.69 10.73 12.66
C VAL A 69 33.18 12.11 13.07
N ASP A 70 33.34 13.09 12.19
CA ASP A 70 32.82 14.46 12.38
C ASP A 70 31.49 14.67 11.61
N GLU A 71 30.95 13.61 11.00
CA GLU A 71 29.75 13.65 10.16
C GLU A 71 28.50 13.28 10.99
N GLU A 72 27.71 14.30 11.34
CA GLU A 72 26.49 14.14 12.15
C GLU A 72 25.43 13.28 11.43
N ASP A 73 25.31 13.41 10.11
CA ASP A 73 24.31 12.68 9.31
C ASP A 73 24.53 11.17 9.37
N TYR A 74 25.79 10.73 9.29
CA TYR A 74 26.18 9.32 9.38
C TYR A 74 25.73 8.68 10.70
N VAL A 75 26.00 9.34 11.83
CA VAL A 75 25.60 8.81 13.15
C VAL A 75 24.10 8.95 13.39
N THR A 76 23.47 9.96 12.79
CA THR A 76 22.03 10.21 12.90
C THR A 76 21.24 9.05 12.31
N GLU A 77 21.56 8.64 11.08
CA GLU A 77 20.92 7.48 10.44
C GLU A 77 20.99 6.21 11.31
N HIS A 78 22.13 5.99 11.96
CA HIS A 78 22.32 4.84 12.81
C HIS A 78 21.46 4.91 14.08
N ILE A 79 21.48 6.06 14.76
CA ILE A 79 20.69 6.30 15.98
C ILE A 79 19.19 6.19 15.69
N GLU A 80 18.73 6.71 14.57
CA GLU A 80 17.32 6.68 14.17
C GLU A 80 16.80 5.25 13.98
N LYS A 81 17.60 4.34 13.37
CA LYS A 81 17.25 2.91 13.24
C LYS A 81 17.23 2.15 14.57
N ILE A 82 18.01 2.60 15.56
CA ILE A 82 17.96 2.04 16.92
C ILE A 82 16.67 2.47 17.61
N LEU A 83 16.29 3.73 17.43
CA LEU A 83 15.18 4.36 18.14
C LEU A 83 13.84 4.20 17.42
N ASN A 84 13.85 3.81 16.14
CA ASN A 84 12.71 3.83 15.22
C ASN A 84 12.00 5.19 15.22
N GLN A 85 12.76 6.29 15.25
CA GLN A 85 12.23 7.66 15.28
C GLN A 85 13.20 8.62 14.61
N SER A 86 12.67 9.65 13.94
CA SER A 86 13.48 10.75 13.41
C SER A 86 14.14 11.52 14.55
N VAL A 87 15.44 11.77 14.43
CA VAL A 87 16.25 12.57 15.34
C VAL A 87 16.98 13.68 14.57
N GLY A 88 17.19 13.52 13.26
CA GLY A 88 17.74 14.54 12.36
C GLY A 88 16.82 15.76 12.18
N ASP A 89 17.30 16.73 11.40
CA ASP A 89 16.53 17.93 11.06
C ASP A 89 15.55 17.68 9.90
N ASP A 90 15.79 16.64 9.11
CA ASP A 90 14.92 16.18 8.03
C ASP A 90 13.85 15.22 8.55
N SER A 91 12.63 15.35 8.02
CA SER A 91 11.56 14.39 8.26
C SER A 91 11.78 13.13 7.43
N LYS A 92 11.87 11.98 8.10
CA LYS A 92 11.96 10.67 7.46
C LYS A 92 10.63 9.93 7.45
N GLU A 93 10.44 9.11 6.43
CA GLU A 93 9.28 8.22 6.34
C GLU A 93 9.45 7.04 7.30
N TRP A 94 8.34 6.48 7.78
CA TRP A 94 8.37 5.44 8.82
C TRP A 94 9.15 4.20 8.39
N TYR A 95 9.11 3.83 7.09
CA TYR A 95 9.79 2.67 6.54
C TYR A 95 11.32 2.87 6.47
N GLU A 96 11.82 4.11 6.50
CA GLU A 96 13.25 4.41 6.56
C GLU A 96 13.82 4.28 7.98
N LEU A 97 12.94 4.32 8.98
CA LEU A 97 13.30 4.32 10.40
C LEU A 97 13.31 2.93 11.04
N ILE A 98 12.80 1.92 10.35
CA ILE A 98 12.68 0.55 10.87
C ILE A 98 13.73 -0.37 10.25
N ASN A 99 13.97 -1.49 10.92
CA ASN A 99 14.68 -2.61 10.30
C ASN A 99 13.66 -3.47 9.55
N ILE A 100 13.83 -3.56 8.23
CA ILE A 100 13.07 -4.49 7.39
C ILE A 100 13.59 -5.91 7.66
N TYR A 101 12.68 -6.89 7.77
CA TYR A 101 13.07 -8.29 7.96
C TYR A 101 13.94 -8.78 6.79
N ASP A 102 14.91 -9.64 7.09
CA ASP A 102 15.85 -10.20 6.11
C ASP A 102 15.13 -10.92 4.96
N ASP A 103 13.95 -11.47 5.22
CA ASP A 103 13.10 -12.13 4.22
C ASP A 103 12.65 -11.16 3.11
N TYR A 104 12.56 -9.86 3.40
CA TYR A 104 12.08 -8.83 2.48
C TYR A 104 13.15 -7.82 2.05
N SER A 105 14.17 -7.59 2.88
CA SER A 105 15.10 -6.45 2.74
C SER A 105 15.96 -6.49 1.47
N GLU A 106 16.19 -7.69 0.91
CA GLU A 106 16.98 -7.91 -0.31
C GLU A 106 16.10 -8.22 -1.54
N ASN A 107 14.76 -8.21 -1.39
CA ASN A 107 13.83 -8.44 -2.51
C ASN A 107 13.48 -7.11 -3.21
N TYR A 108 14.03 -6.91 -4.41
CA TYR A 108 13.78 -5.73 -5.23
C TYR A 108 12.81 -6.00 -6.40
N ASN A 109 12.15 -7.15 -6.43
CA ASN A 109 11.19 -7.51 -7.47
C ASN A 109 9.76 -7.20 -7.03
N GLU A 110 9.10 -6.27 -7.72
CA GLU A 110 7.74 -5.82 -7.40
C GLU A 110 6.72 -6.98 -7.43
N ASP A 111 6.73 -7.81 -8.47
CA ASP A 111 5.80 -8.95 -8.58
C ASP A 111 6.02 -9.95 -7.44
N SER A 112 7.28 -10.24 -7.10
CA SER A 112 7.62 -11.14 -5.99
C SER A 112 7.15 -10.61 -4.63
N LEU A 113 7.28 -9.31 -4.38
CA LEU A 113 6.79 -8.69 -3.14
C LEU A 113 5.26 -8.70 -3.07
N MET A 114 4.58 -8.58 -4.22
CA MET A 114 3.12 -8.70 -4.30
C MET A 114 2.65 -10.13 -4.04
N ASP A 115 3.36 -11.14 -4.57
CA ASP A 115 3.07 -12.55 -4.28
C ASP A 115 3.24 -12.86 -2.79
N GLU A 116 4.34 -12.39 -2.16
CA GLU A 116 4.59 -12.54 -0.72
C GLU A 116 3.51 -11.84 0.13
N LEU A 117 3.04 -10.67 -0.29
CA LEU A 117 1.95 -9.95 0.36
C LEU A 117 0.64 -10.76 0.30
N GLU A 118 0.31 -11.32 -0.87
CA GLU A 118 -0.90 -12.14 -1.04
C GLU A 118 -0.86 -13.38 -0.16
N GLU A 119 0.26 -14.11 -0.15
CA GLU A 119 0.47 -15.27 0.72
C GLU A 119 0.34 -14.89 2.21
N LEU A 120 1.02 -13.83 2.65
CA LEU A 120 0.96 -13.36 4.05
C LEU A 120 -0.46 -12.97 4.46
N LEU A 121 -1.21 -12.30 3.59
CA LEU A 121 -2.58 -11.88 3.88
C LEU A 121 -3.54 -13.08 3.92
N GLU A 122 -3.52 -13.92 2.90
CA GLU A 122 -4.51 -14.99 2.70
C GLU A 122 -4.22 -16.24 3.52
N GLU A 123 -2.95 -16.64 3.64
CA GLU A 123 -2.55 -17.88 4.28
C GLU A 123 -2.22 -17.71 5.77
N GLU A 124 -1.73 -16.54 6.18
CA GLU A 124 -1.32 -16.31 7.56
C GLU A 124 -2.27 -15.37 8.32
N ILE A 125 -2.36 -14.09 7.93
CA ILE A 125 -3.03 -13.06 8.72
C ILE A 125 -4.54 -13.32 8.83
N VAL A 126 -5.23 -13.52 7.71
CA VAL A 126 -6.70 -13.70 7.69
C VAL A 126 -7.11 -14.95 8.49
N PRO A 127 -6.48 -16.13 8.32
CA PRO A 127 -6.78 -17.30 9.14
C PRO A 127 -6.54 -17.07 10.63
N GLN A 128 -5.44 -16.42 11.02
CA GLN A 128 -5.14 -16.16 12.44
C GLN A 128 -6.18 -15.24 13.09
N ILE A 129 -6.62 -14.19 12.40
CA ILE A 129 -7.70 -13.31 12.89
C ILE A 129 -8.99 -14.09 13.09
N ARG A 130 -9.40 -14.88 12.07
CA ARG A 130 -10.64 -15.67 12.12
C ARG A 130 -10.63 -16.69 13.27
N ASN A 131 -9.53 -17.43 13.40
CA ASN A 131 -9.37 -18.46 14.42
C ASN A 131 -9.36 -17.85 15.83
N SER A 132 -8.68 -16.71 16.00
CA SER A 132 -8.64 -15.98 17.28
C SER A 132 -10.04 -15.52 17.70
N ILE A 133 -10.82 -14.95 16.78
CA ILE A 133 -12.17 -14.45 17.06
C ILE A 133 -13.16 -15.59 17.30
N PHE A 134 -13.02 -16.73 16.62
CA PHE A 134 -13.99 -17.84 16.70
C PHE A 134 -14.27 -18.27 18.14
N GLY A 135 -13.21 -18.41 18.96
CA GLY A 135 -13.28 -18.85 20.36
C GLY A 135 -13.68 -17.77 21.37
N MET A 136 -13.86 -16.52 20.95
CA MET A 136 -14.17 -15.41 21.85
C MET A 136 -15.64 -15.40 22.32
N SER A 137 -15.88 -14.84 23.51
CA SER A 137 -17.23 -14.47 23.96
C SER A 137 -17.84 -13.35 23.10
N ILE A 138 -19.15 -13.12 23.22
CA ILE A 138 -19.86 -12.08 22.44
C ILE A 138 -19.22 -10.69 22.60
N ASN A 139 -18.95 -10.27 23.84
CA ASN A 139 -18.37 -8.95 24.10
C ASN A 139 -16.95 -8.82 23.51
N GLN A 140 -16.16 -9.90 23.58
CA GLN A 140 -14.83 -9.94 22.97
C GLN A 140 -14.91 -9.88 21.44
N LYS A 141 -15.87 -10.57 20.82
CA LYS A 141 -16.12 -10.49 19.37
C LYS A 141 -16.48 -9.07 18.95
N GLN A 142 -17.36 -8.40 19.70
CA GLN A 142 -17.73 -7.02 19.43
C GLN A 142 -16.51 -6.08 19.51
N ALA A 143 -15.70 -6.21 20.57
CA ALA A 143 -14.48 -5.42 20.72
C ALA A 143 -13.47 -5.70 19.58
N ALA A 144 -13.28 -6.96 19.20
CA ALA A 144 -12.39 -7.34 18.09
C ALA A 144 -12.86 -6.75 16.75
N LEU A 145 -14.17 -6.81 16.46
CA LEU A 145 -14.74 -6.22 15.25
C LEU A 145 -14.58 -4.68 15.24
N SER A 146 -14.75 -4.02 16.38
CA SER A 146 -14.48 -2.58 16.50
C SER A 146 -13.00 -2.25 16.23
N ALA A 147 -12.07 -3.05 16.75
CA ALA A 147 -10.64 -2.87 16.50
C ALA A 147 -10.30 -3.08 15.02
N LEU A 148 -10.82 -4.13 14.38
CA LEU A 148 -10.62 -4.37 12.94
C LEU A 148 -11.23 -3.27 12.08
N LYS A 149 -12.40 -2.73 12.45
CA LYS A 149 -13.00 -1.60 11.73
C LYS A 149 -12.17 -0.32 11.86
N ASN A 150 -11.59 -0.06 13.04
CA ASN A 150 -10.64 1.04 13.20
C ASN A 150 -9.40 0.84 12.34
N PHE A 151 -8.83 -0.36 12.30
CA PHE A 151 -7.68 -0.66 11.44
C PHE A 151 -8.01 -0.47 9.95
N TYR A 152 -9.16 -0.95 9.48
CA TYR A 152 -9.65 -0.70 8.13
C TYR A 152 -9.74 0.80 7.83
N TYR A 153 -10.33 1.59 8.74
CA TYR A 153 -10.41 3.04 8.57
C TYR A 153 -9.05 3.72 8.59
N SER A 154 -8.09 3.23 9.37
CA SER A 154 -6.72 3.71 9.33
C SER A 154 -6.08 3.42 7.97
N LEU A 155 -6.19 2.20 7.44
CA LEU A 155 -5.68 1.87 6.09
C LEU A 155 -6.33 2.74 5.01
N TYR A 156 -7.63 2.95 5.10
CA TYR A 156 -8.41 3.72 4.12
C TYR A 156 -8.06 5.21 4.11
N THR A 157 -7.70 5.79 5.27
CA THR A 157 -7.46 7.24 5.40
C THR A 157 -5.99 7.63 5.51
N ASN A 158 -5.16 6.74 6.05
CA ASN A 158 -3.74 7.00 6.31
C ASN A 158 -2.97 5.67 6.47
N SER A 159 -2.63 5.04 5.35
CA SER A 159 -1.94 3.74 5.31
C SER A 159 -0.58 3.77 6.01
N ASP A 160 0.19 4.86 5.87
CA ASP A 160 1.52 4.98 6.49
C ASP A 160 1.47 4.89 8.01
N LEU A 161 0.54 5.61 8.65
CA LEU A 161 0.34 5.51 10.09
C LEU A 161 -0.23 4.15 10.52
N ALA A 162 -1.05 3.52 9.68
CA ALA A 162 -1.58 2.18 9.95
C ALA A 162 -0.46 1.13 9.94
N PHE A 163 0.44 1.19 8.96
CA PHE A 163 1.60 0.30 8.89
C PHE A 163 2.59 0.55 10.03
N ALA A 164 2.85 1.82 10.37
CA ALA A 164 3.66 2.16 11.54
C ALA A 164 3.09 1.61 12.86
N LEU A 165 1.76 1.58 13.02
CA LEU A 165 1.10 1.02 14.21
C LEU A 165 1.25 -0.50 14.28
N ILE A 166 1.04 -1.23 13.18
CA ILE A 166 1.12 -2.70 13.19
C ILE A 166 2.56 -3.21 13.21
N ASN A 167 3.54 -2.36 12.89
CA ASN A 167 4.96 -2.67 13.04
C ASN A 167 5.41 -2.80 14.52
N ILE A 168 4.56 -2.45 15.49
CA ILE A 168 4.86 -2.64 16.91
C ILE A 168 4.89 -4.15 17.24
N PRO A 169 6.01 -4.72 17.73
CA PRO A 169 6.16 -6.16 17.94
C PRO A 169 5.49 -6.61 19.25
N LEU A 170 4.15 -6.65 19.25
CA LEU A 170 3.35 -7.01 20.43
C LEU A 170 3.62 -8.44 20.94
N PHE A 171 4.14 -9.32 20.08
CA PHE A 171 4.58 -10.67 20.45
C PHE A 171 5.74 -10.68 21.45
N GLY A 172 6.43 -9.55 21.63
CA GLY A 172 7.46 -9.38 22.65
C GLY A 172 6.93 -9.32 24.09
N VAL A 173 5.62 -9.10 24.28
CA VAL A 173 4.98 -9.03 25.60
C VAL A 173 4.68 -10.44 26.12
N SER A 174 5.20 -10.78 27.30
CA SER A 174 4.96 -12.11 27.88
C SER A 174 3.52 -12.26 28.38
N VAL A 175 2.75 -13.15 27.75
CA VAL A 175 1.40 -13.54 28.22
C VAL A 175 1.43 -14.29 29.57
N LEU A 176 2.58 -14.80 30.00
CA LEU A 176 2.75 -15.46 31.28
C LEU A 176 2.98 -14.45 32.42
N ASP A 177 3.57 -13.29 32.12
CA ASP A 177 3.67 -12.19 33.07
C ASP A 177 2.41 -11.31 32.97
N LYS A 178 1.43 -11.60 33.82
CA LYS A 178 0.16 -10.85 33.85
C LYS A 178 0.37 -9.36 34.10
N LYS A 179 1.38 -8.98 34.88
CA LYS A 179 1.60 -7.57 35.19
C LYS A 179 2.07 -6.84 33.94
N GLU A 180 3.10 -7.38 33.29
CA GLU A 180 3.63 -6.87 32.01
C GLU A 180 2.52 -6.78 30.96
N TYR A 181 1.72 -7.85 30.82
CA TYR A 181 0.60 -7.91 29.89
C TYR A 181 -0.44 -6.80 30.11
N TYR A 182 -0.88 -6.57 31.35
CA TYR A 182 -1.86 -5.52 31.64
C TYR A 182 -1.27 -4.11 31.56
N GLU A 183 0.01 -3.92 31.88
CA GLU A 183 0.71 -2.65 31.65
C GLU A 183 0.75 -2.33 30.15
N ALA A 184 1.13 -3.30 29.32
CA ALA A 184 1.12 -3.15 27.86
C ALA A 184 -0.28 -2.84 27.29
N ILE A 185 -1.33 -3.52 27.77
CA ILE A 185 -2.71 -3.20 27.37
C ILE A 185 -3.06 -1.75 27.71
N ASN A 186 -2.75 -1.29 28.93
CA ASN A 186 -3.08 0.07 29.34
C ASN A 186 -2.36 1.12 28.50
N ASP A 187 -1.09 0.89 28.16
CA ASP A 187 -0.32 1.78 27.29
C ASP A 187 -0.93 1.87 25.88
N LEU A 188 -1.29 0.71 25.28
CA LEU A 188 -1.93 0.67 23.97
C LEU A 188 -3.31 1.35 23.96
N LEU A 189 -4.12 1.14 25.00
CA LEU A 189 -5.42 1.78 25.12
C LEU A 189 -5.30 3.30 25.36
N ALA A 190 -4.28 3.75 26.10
CA ALA A 190 -4.01 5.18 26.29
C ALA A 190 -3.58 5.85 24.96
N ILE A 191 -2.77 5.17 24.15
CA ILE A 191 -2.46 5.61 22.78
C ILE A 191 -3.76 5.69 21.97
N GLY A 192 -4.59 4.64 21.98
CA GLY A 192 -5.89 4.63 21.30
C GLY A 192 -6.79 5.79 21.71
N ALA A 193 -6.86 6.13 23.01
CA ALA A 193 -7.62 7.26 23.52
C ALA A 193 -7.12 8.60 22.94
N LYS A 194 -5.81 8.81 22.87
CA LYS A 194 -5.21 10.01 22.25
C LYS A 194 -5.61 10.15 20.78
N TYR A 195 -5.63 9.05 20.02
CA TYR A 195 -6.04 9.09 18.61
C TYR A 195 -7.56 9.23 18.45
N ASN A 196 -8.36 8.72 19.38
CA ASN A 196 -9.80 8.98 19.41
C ASN A 196 -10.10 10.48 19.60
N ASP A 197 -9.33 11.19 20.43
CA ASP A 197 -9.46 12.64 20.55
C ASP A 197 -9.18 13.36 19.22
N LEU A 198 -8.23 12.85 18.42
CA LEU A 198 -7.94 13.37 17.08
C LEU A 198 -9.09 13.07 16.10
N VAL A 199 -9.69 11.88 16.16
CA VAL A 199 -10.87 11.52 15.36
C VAL A 199 -12.01 12.50 15.61
N ILE A 200 -12.28 12.81 16.89
CA ILE A 200 -13.32 13.80 17.26
C ILE A 200 -12.94 15.19 16.77
N LYS A 201 -11.71 15.63 17.05
CA LYS A 201 -11.21 16.97 16.66
C LYS A 201 -11.30 17.20 15.15
N ASN A 202 -10.96 16.18 14.36
CA ASN A 202 -10.87 16.25 12.91
C ASN A 202 -12.16 15.80 12.21
N LYS A 203 -13.19 15.38 12.97
CA LYS A 203 -14.45 14.84 12.45
C LYS A 203 -14.26 13.68 11.48
N SER A 204 -13.26 12.82 11.74
CA SER A 204 -12.82 11.81 10.78
C SER A 204 -13.94 10.83 10.39
N PHE A 205 -14.86 10.50 11.30
CA PHE A 205 -16.01 9.64 10.96
C PHE A 205 -16.97 10.28 9.95
N GLU A 206 -17.22 11.59 10.02
CA GLU A 206 -18.06 12.28 9.04
C GLU A 206 -17.40 12.26 7.66
N THR A 207 -16.08 12.48 7.61
CA THR A 207 -15.30 12.41 6.37
C THR A 207 -15.31 11.00 5.77
N ILE A 208 -15.06 9.98 6.58
CA ILE A 208 -15.07 8.58 6.14
C ILE A 208 -16.44 8.21 5.58
N GLN A 209 -17.53 8.59 6.25
CA GLN A 209 -18.88 8.30 5.76
C GLN A 209 -19.13 8.95 4.39
N GLN A 210 -18.72 10.21 4.21
CA GLN A 210 -18.85 10.90 2.92
C GLN A 210 -18.04 10.22 1.82
N TRP A 211 -16.85 9.72 2.13
CA TRP A 211 -16.02 9.00 1.18
C TRP A 211 -16.60 7.62 0.84
N GLU A 212 -17.09 6.86 1.83
CA GLU A 212 -17.78 5.58 1.59
C GLU A 212 -19.02 5.77 0.68
N GLU A 213 -19.79 6.86 0.87
CA GLU A 213 -20.92 7.23 0.01
C GLU A 213 -20.48 7.60 -1.42
N GLN A 214 -19.36 8.31 -1.57
CA GLN A 214 -18.79 8.65 -2.87
C GLN A 214 -18.25 7.42 -3.60
N ASP A 215 -17.56 6.53 -2.89
CA ASP A 215 -17.05 5.27 -3.44
C ASP A 215 -18.19 4.39 -3.93
N GLU A 216 -19.29 4.28 -3.17
CA GLU A 216 -20.47 3.55 -3.62
C GLU A 216 -21.10 4.21 -4.86
N TYR A 217 -21.13 5.54 -4.92
CA TYR A 217 -21.61 6.27 -6.08
C TYR A 217 -20.75 6.00 -7.32
N PHE A 218 -19.43 6.14 -7.21
CA PHE A 218 -18.50 5.91 -8.32
C PHE A 218 -18.52 4.44 -8.76
N LYS A 219 -18.55 3.48 -7.83
CA LYS A 219 -18.71 2.06 -8.17
C LYS A 219 -19.96 1.79 -9.01
N LYS A 220 -21.10 2.41 -8.67
CA LYS A 220 -22.33 2.29 -9.46
C LYS A 220 -22.21 2.99 -10.82
N LEU A 221 -21.54 4.13 -10.86
CA LEU A 221 -21.29 4.87 -12.11
C LEU A 221 -20.38 4.08 -13.05
N ASP A 222 -19.32 3.47 -12.53
CA ASP A 222 -18.37 2.64 -13.25
C ASP A 222 -19.08 1.42 -13.81
N GLN A 223 -19.85 0.69 -12.99
CA GLN A 223 -20.71 -0.40 -13.45
C GLN A 223 -21.63 0.03 -14.60
N LYS A 224 -22.33 1.17 -14.46
CA LYS A 224 -23.19 1.69 -15.53
C LYS A 224 -22.41 2.04 -16.80
N THR A 225 -21.20 2.58 -16.64
CA THR A 225 -20.31 2.95 -17.74
C THR A 225 -19.85 1.70 -18.50
N ILE A 226 -19.39 0.68 -17.79
CA ILE A 226 -18.99 -0.62 -18.38
C ILE A 226 -20.18 -1.31 -19.06
N TYR A 227 -21.37 -1.30 -18.44
CA TYR A 227 -22.59 -1.82 -19.07
C TYR A 227 -22.94 -1.11 -20.38
N THR A 228 -22.71 0.21 -20.44
CA THR A 228 -22.94 0.98 -21.66
C THR A 228 -21.90 0.63 -22.72
N ALA A 229 -20.63 0.47 -22.33
CA ALA A 229 -19.57 -0.01 -23.23
C ALA A 229 -19.89 -1.39 -23.81
N LEU A 230 -20.40 -2.33 -23.00
CA LEU A 230 -20.80 -3.66 -23.46
C LEU A 230 -21.96 -3.62 -24.47
N ASN A 231 -22.96 -2.77 -24.21
CA ASN A 231 -24.06 -2.56 -25.14
C ASN A 231 -23.60 -1.92 -26.46
N ASN A 232 -22.71 -0.93 -26.39
CA ASN A 232 -22.10 -0.32 -27.57
C ASN A 232 -21.28 -1.34 -28.36
N PHE A 233 -20.49 -2.17 -27.67
CA PHE A 233 -19.70 -3.24 -28.26
C PHE A 233 -20.60 -4.21 -29.04
N LYS A 234 -21.66 -4.72 -28.41
CA LYS A 234 -22.67 -5.56 -29.06
C LYS A 234 -23.26 -4.90 -30.31
N ASN A 235 -23.71 -3.64 -30.19
CA ASN A 235 -24.37 -2.93 -31.28
C ASN A 235 -23.42 -2.69 -32.47
N ILE A 236 -22.18 -2.29 -32.19
CA ILE A 236 -21.16 -2.02 -33.23
C ILE A 236 -20.74 -3.32 -33.91
N LEU A 237 -20.60 -4.43 -33.18
CA LEU A 237 -20.33 -5.74 -33.79
C LEU A 237 -21.49 -6.21 -34.67
N GLN A 238 -22.73 -5.97 -34.26
CA GLN A 238 -23.90 -6.30 -35.08
C GLN A 238 -23.96 -5.43 -36.34
N GLU A 239 -23.63 -4.14 -36.24
CA GLU A 239 -23.49 -3.22 -37.37
C GLU A 239 -22.42 -3.72 -38.34
N LEU A 240 -21.22 -4.04 -37.84
CA LEU A 240 -20.14 -4.59 -38.64
C LEU A 240 -20.56 -5.90 -39.32
N TYR A 241 -21.19 -6.83 -38.60
CA TYR A 241 -21.68 -8.08 -39.16
C TYR A 241 -22.67 -7.89 -40.32
N ASN A 242 -23.61 -6.96 -40.17
CA ASN A 242 -24.58 -6.65 -41.21
C ASN A 242 -23.91 -6.00 -42.43
N SER A 243 -22.97 -5.09 -42.17
CA SER A 243 -22.23 -4.36 -43.21
C SER A 243 -21.29 -5.26 -44.02
N ILE A 244 -20.75 -6.33 -43.43
CA ILE A 244 -19.96 -7.37 -44.16
C ILE A 244 -20.75 -7.93 -45.35
N LYS A 245 -22.08 -8.00 -45.27
CA LYS A 245 -22.93 -8.57 -46.33
C LYS A 245 -23.33 -7.56 -47.42
N SER A 246 -23.12 -6.26 -47.22
CA SER A 246 -23.59 -5.20 -48.12
C SER A 246 -22.50 -4.52 -48.94
N ASP A 247 -21.22 -4.90 -48.79
CA ASP A 247 -20.03 -4.36 -49.49
C ASP A 247 -19.80 -2.83 -49.39
N ASP A 248 -20.57 -2.12 -48.55
CA ASP A 248 -20.46 -0.68 -48.29
C ASP A 248 -20.14 -0.46 -46.81
N ILE A 249 -18.85 -0.47 -46.45
CA ILE A 249 -18.40 -0.29 -45.07
C ILE A 249 -17.36 0.83 -44.99
N ASP A 250 -17.71 1.91 -44.28
CA ASP A 250 -16.73 2.89 -43.82
C ASP A 250 -16.04 2.35 -42.55
N MET A 251 -14.99 1.55 -42.76
CA MET A 251 -14.24 0.95 -41.66
C MET A 251 -13.53 1.98 -40.78
N PHE A 252 -13.17 3.16 -41.32
CA PHE A 252 -12.53 4.20 -40.54
C PHE A 252 -13.49 4.79 -39.52
N GLU A 253 -14.72 5.12 -39.94
CA GLU A 253 -15.73 5.62 -39.01
C GLU A 253 -16.15 4.55 -38.00
N LEU A 254 -16.21 3.28 -38.41
CA LEU A 254 -16.55 2.18 -37.51
C LEU A 254 -15.47 1.98 -36.42
N VAL A 255 -14.18 2.05 -36.79
CA VAL A 255 -13.06 2.02 -35.82
C VAL A 255 -13.11 3.21 -34.87
N ARG A 256 -13.35 4.42 -35.39
CA ARG A 256 -13.46 5.63 -34.57
C ARG A 256 -14.59 5.50 -33.56
N LYS A 257 -15.76 5.03 -34.01
CA LYS A 257 -16.92 4.76 -33.15
C LYS A 257 -16.59 3.71 -32.10
N PHE A 258 -15.96 2.60 -32.49
CA PHE A 258 -15.55 1.54 -31.58
C PHE A 258 -14.63 2.06 -30.47
N ASN A 259 -13.58 2.80 -30.83
CA ASN A 259 -12.66 3.36 -29.84
C ASN A 259 -13.35 4.33 -28.88
N LEU A 260 -14.23 5.21 -29.36
CA LEU A 260 -14.93 6.19 -28.53
C LEU A 260 -15.96 5.55 -27.59
N ASP A 261 -16.76 4.64 -28.13
CA ASP A 261 -17.98 4.13 -27.48
C ASP A 261 -17.75 2.82 -26.73
N VAL A 262 -16.64 2.12 -27.01
CA VAL A 262 -16.22 0.89 -26.34
C VAL A 262 -14.92 1.13 -25.58
N SER A 263 -13.79 1.26 -26.27
CA SER A 263 -12.46 1.20 -25.65
C SER A 263 -12.23 2.32 -24.63
N PHE A 264 -12.55 3.57 -24.99
CA PHE A 264 -12.45 4.71 -24.07
C PHE A 264 -13.58 4.76 -23.06
N MET A 265 -14.70 4.07 -23.31
CA MET A 265 -15.74 3.96 -22.31
C MET A 265 -15.36 2.94 -21.23
N ILE A 266 -14.72 1.83 -21.62
CA ILE A 266 -14.10 0.89 -20.69
C ILE A 266 -13.04 1.60 -19.85
N GLU A 267 -12.11 2.35 -20.46
CA GLU A 267 -11.08 3.13 -19.74
C GLU A 267 -11.67 4.11 -18.71
N ARG A 268 -12.84 4.70 -19.00
CA ARG A 268 -13.51 5.60 -18.05
C ARG A 268 -14.12 4.88 -16.86
N GLY A 269 -14.66 3.68 -17.06
CA GLY A 269 -15.24 2.86 -15.98
C GLY A 269 -14.21 2.01 -15.24
N GLN A 270 -13.05 1.78 -15.85
CA GLN A 270 -11.91 1.14 -15.22
C GLN A 270 -10.60 1.78 -15.71
N PRO A 271 -10.02 2.69 -14.91
CA PRO A 271 -8.79 3.38 -15.27
C PRO A 271 -7.62 2.42 -15.57
N ASN A 272 -6.77 2.80 -16.53
CA ASN A 272 -5.58 2.09 -17.01
C ASN A 272 -5.84 0.80 -17.81
N VAL A 273 -7.08 0.50 -18.19
CA VAL A 273 -7.39 -0.70 -18.98
C VAL A 273 -6.70 -0.71 -20.34
N LEU A 274 -6.57 0.44 -21.02
CA LEU A 274 -5.85 0.55 -22.29
C LEU A 274 -4.36 0.23 -22.16
N LYS A 275 -3.77 0.48 -20.99
CA LYS A 275 -2.36 0.20 -20.72
C LYS A 275 -2.13 -1.28 -20.44
N HIS A 276 -3.02 -1.90 -19.67
CA HIS A 276 -2.79 -3.26 -19.16
C HIS A 276 -3.47 -4.36 -19.99
N TYR A 277 -4.66 -4.12 -20.54
CA TYR A 277 -5.49 -5.15 -21.18
C TYR A 277 -5.80 -4.89 -22.64
N LEU A 278 -6.19 -3.66 -23.00
CA LEU A 278 -6.69 -3.29 -24.33
C LEU A 278 -5.61 -2.59 -25.18
N LYS A 279 -4.46 -3.25 -25.34
CA LYS A 279 -3.23 -2.66 -25.90
C LYS A 279 -3.34 -2.34 -27.40
N SER A 280 -4.23 -3.01 -28.12
CA SER A 280 -4.38 -2.89 -29.57
C SER A 280 -5.37 -1.78 -30.00
N PHE A 281 -5.67 -0.80 -29.14
CA PHE A 281 -6.63 0.28 -29.43
C PHE A 281 -6.19 1.24 -30.55
N HIS A 282 -4.90 1.26 -30.88
CA HIS A 282 -4.38 1.95 -32.05
C HIS A 282 -4.59 1.11 -33.32
N ILE A 283 -5.81 1.15 -33.86
CA ILE A 283 -6.23 0.32 -34.98
C ILE A 283 -5.86 0.99 -36.31
N SER A 284 -4.99 0.34 -37.10
CA SER A 284 -4.58 0.82 -38.43
C SER A 284 -4.89 -0.17 -39.56
N THR A 285 -5.15 -1.43 -39.21
CA THR A 285 -5.50 -2.51 -40.13
C THR A 285 -6.70 -3.30 -39.61
N GLY A 286 -7.35 -4.06 -40.49
CA GLY A 286 -8.40 -4.99 -40.07
C GLY A 286 -7.88 -6.04 -39.08
N LYS A 287 -6.61 -6.47 -39.21
CA LYS A 287 -5.98 -7.39 -38.26
C LYS A 287 -5.79 -6.78 -36.86
N ASP A 288 -5.40 -5.50 -36.80
CA ASP A 288 -5.34 -4.77 -35.52
C ASP A 288 -6.73 -4.71 -34.89
N PHE A 289 -7.76 -4.43 -35.70
CA PHE A 289 -9.12 -4.38 -35.22
C PHE A 289 -9.62 -5.73 -34.70
N SER A 290 -9.37 -6.81 -35.44
CA SER A 290 -9.69 -8.19 -34.99
C SER A 290 -9.01 -8.51 -33.67
N THR A 291 -7.74 -8.12 -33.52
CA THR A 291 -6.98 -8.31 -32.29
C THR A 291 -7.60 -7.54 -31.13
N HIS A 292 -7.96 -6.28 -31.35
CA HIS A 292 -8.57 -5.44 -30.33
C HIS A 292 -9.96 -5.93 -29.89
N ILE A 293 -10.80 -6.40 -30.82
CA ILE A 293 -12.09 -7.03 -30.48
C ILE A 293 -11.86 -8.25 -29.56
N LYS A 294 -10.85 -9.08 -29.84
CA LYS A 294 -10.50 -10.22 -28.98
C LYS A 294 -10.03 -9.80 -27.60
N GLU A 295 -9.25 -8.71 -27.49
CA GLU A 295 -8.87 -8.12 -26.20
C GLU A 295 -10.10 -7.69 -25.42
N CYS A 296 -11.04 -6.98 -26.05
CA CYS A 296 -12.31 -6.57 -25.42
C CYS A 296 -13.14 -7.78 -24.95
N VAL A 297 -13.27 -8.83 -25.77
CA VAL A 297 -14.00 -10.05 -25.37
C VAL A 297 -13.37 -10.67 -24.13
N ARG A 298 -12.04 -10.84 -24.12
CA ARG A 298 -11.31 -11.40 -22.97
C ARG A 298 -11.46 -10.53 -21.74
N TRP A 299 -11.41 -9.22 -21.89
CA TRP A 299 -11.59 -8.28 -20.79
C TRP A 299 -12.99 -8.39 -20.19
N PHE A 300 -14.05 -8.37 -21.00
CA PHE A 300 -15.41 -8.52 -20.49
C PHE A 300 -15.65 -9.85 -19.76
N ILE A 301 -15.01 -10.94 -20.20
CA ILE A 301 -15.04 -12.23 -19.50
C ILE A 301 -14.28 -12.14 -18.17
N GLY A 302 -13.05 -11.59 -18.18
CA GLY A 302 -12.21 -11.51 -16.98
C GLY A 302 -12.78 -10.62 -15.88
N PHE A 303 -13.62 -9.65 -16.25
CA PHE A 303 -14.22 -8.67 -15.34
C PHE A 303 -15.74 -8.86 -15.15
N GLU A 304 -16.26 -10.04 -15.51
CA GLU A 304 -17.69 -10.37 -15.43
C GLU A 304 -18.24 -10.20 -14.01
N ASP A 305 -17.59 -10.83 -13.02
CA ASP A 305 -18.04 -10.81 -11.63
C ASP A 305 -17.93 -9.42 -10.99
N GLU A 306 -16.84 -8.70 -11.29
CA GLU A 306 -16.56 -7.38 -10.71
C GLU A 306 -17.66 -6.35 -11.08
N TYR A 307 -18.04 -6.34 -12.36
CA TYR A 307 -19.05 -5.43 -12.88
C TYR A 307 -20.45 -6.05 -13.00
N LYS A 308 -20.60 -7.30 -12.57
CA LYS A 308 -21.84 -8.09 -12.65
C LYS A 308 -22.41 -8.13 -14.06
N LEU A 309 -21.57 -8.36 -15.07
CA LEU A 309 -21.96 -8.37 -16.47
C LEU A 309 -22.66 -9.69 -16.83
N PRO A 310 -23.51 -9.71 -17.88
CA PRO A 310 -23.93 -10.98 -18.47
C PRO A 310 -22.74 -11.64 -19.17
N PHE A 311 -22.71 -12.97 -19.19
CA PHE A 311 -21.73 -13.72 -19.97
C PHE A 311 -21.80 -13.29 -21.44
N ILE A 312 -20.64 -12.98 -22.02
CA ILE A 312 -20.58 -12.27 -23.30
C ILE A 312 -21.20 -13.04 -24.47
N PHE A 313 -21.10 -14.37 -24.46
CA PHE A 313 -21.65 -15.21 -25.53
C PHE A 313 -23.16 -15.48 -25.36
N ASP A 314 -23.77 -15.07 -24.26
CA ASP A 314 -25.23 -15.04 -24.12
C ASP A 314 -25.85 -13.83 -24.86
N ILE A 315 -25.05 -12.81 -25.13
CA ILE A 315 -25.51 -11.55 -25.74
C ILE A 315 -24.94 -11.29 -27.14
N ILE A 316 -23.86 -11.97 -27.53
CA ILE A 316 -23.20 -11.88 -28.83
C ILE A 316 -22.97 -13.30 -29.36
N ASP A 317 -23.48 -13.61 -30.56
CA ASP A 317 -23.32 -14.93 -31.18
C ASP A 317 -21.86 -15.21 -31.55
N GLU A 318 -21.32 -16.33 -31.08
CA GLU A 318 -19.94 -16.75 -31.36
C GLU A 318 -19.67 -16.92 -32.87
N ASN A 319 -20.65 -17.37 -33.64
CA ASN A 319 -20.50 -17.52 -35.09
C ASN A 319 -20.42 -16.15 -35.76
N HIS A 320 -21.21 -15.16 -35.31
CA HIS A 320 -21.10 -13.79 -35.81
C HIS A 320 -19.72 -13.19 -35.53
N LEU A 321 -19.17 -13.43 -34.34
CA LEU A 321 -17.81 -13.01 -33.99
C LEU A 321 -16.75 -13.67 -34.89
N GLN A 322 -16.90 -14.97 -35.16
CA GLN A 322 -15.98 -15.69 -36.03
C GLN A 322 -16.01 -15.15 -37.46
N ASP A 323 -17.20 -14.89 -38.03
CA ASP A 323 -17.36 -14.27 -39.34
C ASP A 323 -16.70 -12.87 -39.40
N ILE A 324 -16.88 -12.06 -38.34
CA ILE A 324 -16.23 -10.74 -38.21
C ILE A 324 -14.70 -10.89 -38.20
N TYR A 325 -14.16 -11.84 -37.44
CA TYR A 325 -12.72 -12.06 -37.37
C TYR A 325 -12.16 -12.48 -38.73
N GLU A 326 -12.82 -13.40 -39.44
CA GLU A 326 -12.39 -13.84 -40.76
C GLU A 326 -12.40 -12.71 -41.78
N PHE A 327 -13.45 -11.88 -41.78
CA PHE A 327 -13.52 -10.68 -42.61
C PHE A 327 -12.38 -9.70 -42.30
N LEU A 328 -12.22 -9.31 -41.04
CA LEU A 328 -11.24 -8.30 -40.61
C LEU A 328 -9.80 -8.74 -40.87
N ASN A 329 -9.48 -10.02 -40.71
CA ASN A 329 -8.16 -10.56 -41.01
C ASN A 329 -7.79 -10.45 -42.50
N ASN A 330 -8.79 -10.32 -43.38
CA ASN A 330 -8.61 -10.20 -44.83
C ASN A 330 -8.86 -8.78 -45.39
N TYR A 331 -9.32 -7.82 -44.57
CA TYR A 331 -9.72 -6.47 -45.04
C TYR A 331 -8.53 -5.60 -45.52
N GLY A 332 -7.37 -5.71 -44.88
CA GLY A 332 -6.20 -4.88 -45.17
C GLY A 332 -6.12 -3.60 -44.33
N ASN A 333 -5.58 -2.52 -44.90
CA ASN A 333 -5.34 -1.26 -44.18
C ASN A 333 -6.61 -0.41 -44.07
N ILE A 334 -6.77 0.29 -42.96
CA ILE A 334 -7.91 1.19 -42.68
C ILE A 334 -7.40 2.63 -42.79
N TYR A 335 -7.95 3.40 -43.74
CA TYR A 335 -7.56 4.78 -43.97
C TYR A 335 -8.77 5.71 -43.86
N PRO A 336 -8.57 6.99 -43.49
CA PRO A 336 -9.62 7.99 -43.59
C PRO A 336 -10.15 8.04 -45.01
N THR A 337 -11.47 7.91 -45.19
CA THR A 337 -12.13 8.17 -46.46
C THR A 337 -11.89 9.64 -46.81
N ALA A 338 -11.16 9.88 -47.91
CA ALA A 338 -10.96 11.24 -48.42
C ALA A 338 -12.33 11.81 -48.81
N LYS A 339 -12.78 12.86 -48.11
CA LYS A 339 -13.94 13.65 -48.52
C LYS A 339 -13.61 14.55 -49.71
#